data_AF-A0A383CHE5-F1
#
_entry.id   AF-A0A383CHE5-F1
#
_cell.length_a   1.000
_cell.length_b   1.000
_cell.length_c   1.000
_cell.angle_alpha   90.00
_cell.angle_beta   90.00
_cell.angle_gamma   90.00
#
_symmetry.space_group_name_H-M   'P 1'
#
loop_
_entity.id
_entity.type
_entity.pdbx_description
1 polymer ?
#
loop_
_entity_poly.entity_id
_entity_poly.type
_entity_poly.pdbx_seq_one_letter_code
_entity_poly.pdbx_strand_id
1 'polypeptide(L)'
;MDGGDLAGSFFSRTVVLLCQHNAEGAFGLVLNRGTQKTVGEMLLEDLPERISEQDLWVGGPVQPAALSYLHSDDFLPGANVFPNLSLNHSLEDLLDLGESF
;
A
#
# COMPACT_ATOMS: atom_id res chain seq x y z
N MET A 1 11.51 2.22 25.38
CA MET A 1 12.17 1.58 24.22
C MET A 1 11.89 0.10 24.36
N ASP A 2 10.87 -0.37 23.64
CA ASP A 2 10.42 -1.76 23.74
C ASP A 2 11.56 -2.64 23.19
N GLY A 3 12.10 -3.50 24.04
CA GLY A 3 13.43 -4.12 23.93
C GLY A 3 13.60 -5.15 22.81
N GLY A 4 13.29 -4.79 21.56
CA GLY A 4 13.42 -5.65 20.39
C GLY A 4 12.39 -6.79 20.32
N ASP A 5 11.50 -6.90 21.30
CA ASP A 5 10.44 -7.90 21.29
C ASP A 5 9.20 -7.36 20.58
N LEU A 6 9.01 -7.81 19.34
CA LEU A 6 7.81 -7.51 18.56
C LEU A 6 6.65 -8.45 18.93
N ALA A 7 6.86 -9.47 19.76
CA ALA A 7 5.82 -10.41 20.15
C ALA A 7 4.63 -9.68 20.79
N GLY A 8 3.42 -9.98 20.32
CA GLY A 8 2.19 -9.33 20.79
C GLY A 8 1.92 -7.92 20.23
N SER A 9 2.87 -7.32 19.51
CA SER A 9 2.66 -6.02 18.85
C SER A 9 1.98 -6.14 17.49
N PHE A 10 1.50 -5.01 16.97
CA PHE A 10 1.01 -4.93 15.59
C PHE A 10 2.07 -5.37 14.56
N PHE A 11 3.37 -5.19 14.83
CA PHE A 11 4.43 -5.49 13.87
C PHE A 11 5.02 -6.90 14.01
N SER A 12 4.49 -7.73 14.93
CA SER A 12 4.89 -9.12 15.07
C SER A 12 4.76 -9.86 13.74
N ARG A 13 5.87 -10.45 13.27
CA ARG A 13 5.96 -11.22 12.01
C ARG A 13 5.55 -10.44 10.75
N THR A 14 5.69 -9.11 10.78
CA THR A 14 5.40 -8.28 9.60
C THR A 14 6.64 -8.05 8.74
N VAL A 15 6.44 -7.94 7.44
CA VAL A 15 7.41 -7.38 6.49
C VAL A 15 6.95 -5.97 6.16
N VAL A 16 7.78 -4.98 6.45
CA VAL A 16 7.48 -3.56 6.19
C VAL A 16 8.37 -3.06 5.06
N LEU A 17 7.75 -2.54 4.00
CA LEU A 17 8.44 -1.78 2.97
C LEU A 17 8.58 -0.33 3.43
N LEU A 18 9.80 0.17 3.57
CA LEU A 18 10.07 1.59 3.75
C LEU A 18 9.93 2.29 2.40
N CYS A 19 8.87 3.07 2.21
CA CYS A 19 8.62 3.78 0.97
C CYS A 19 9.28 5.16 0.95
N GLN A 20 9.37 5.82 2.11
CA GLN A 20 10.05 7.10 2.27
C GLN A 20 10.81 7.10 3.60
N HIS A 21 12.01 7.67 3.60
CA HIS A 21 12.78 7.88 4.82
C HIS A 21 13.68 9.11 4.67
N ASN A 22 13.50 10.08 5.57
CA ASN A 22 14.31 11.29 5.64
C ASN A 22 14.49 11.72 7.11
N ALA A 23 15.05 12.92 7.32
CA ALA A 23 15.29 13.45 8.67
C ALA A 23 13.99 13.74 9.47
N GLU A 24 12.85 13.90 8.79
CA GLU A 24 11.55 14.16 9.41
C GLU A 24 10.83 12.87 9.82
N GLY A 25 11.24 11.73 9.26
CA GLY A 25 10.73 10.43 9.67
C GLY A 25 10.80 9.37 8.59
N ALA A 26 9.90 8.39 8.69
CA ALA A 26 9.75 7.31 7.73
C ALA A 26 8.28 6.98 7.51
N PHE A 27 7.94 6.65 6.28
CA PHE A 27 6.66 6.07 5.88
C PHE A 27 6.91 4.68 5.32
N GLY A 28 6.09 3.71 5.73
CA GLY A 28 6.17 2.36 5.21
C GLY A 28 4.86 1.59 5.31
N LEU A 29 4.78 0.53 4.52
CA LEU A 29 3.60 -0.34 4.38
C LEU A 29 3.93 -1.77 4.79
N VAL A 30 3.05 -2.39 5.56
CA VAL A 30 3.10 -3.84 5.81
C VAL A 30 2.68 -4.59 4.54
N LEU A 31 3.53 -5.50 4.05
CA LEU A 31 3.33 -6.23 2.79
C LEU A 31 2.70 -7.61 2.96
N ASN A 32 2.70 -8.17 4.18
CA ASN A 32 2.38 -9.59 4.40
C ASN A 32 1.17 -9.80 5.33
N ARG A 33 0.24 -8.85 5.35
CA ARG A 33 -1.00 -8.91 6.14
C ARG A 33 -2.24 -8.63 5.29
N GLY A 34 -2.71 -9.65 4.58
CA GLY A 34 -3.94 -9.60 3.81
C GLY A 34 -5.19 -9.56 4.69
N THR A 35 -6.25 -8.94 4.19
CA THR A 35 -7.56 -8.84 4.88
C THR A 35 -8.53 -9.95 4.52
N GLN A 36 -8.19 -10.81 3.55
CA GLN A 36 -9.10 -11.78 2.91
C GLN A 36 -10.31 -11.12 2.22
N LYS A 37 -10.17 -9.84 1.89
CA LYS A 37 -11.14 -9.08 1.10
C LYS A 37 -10.43 -8.50 -0.11
N THR A 38 -11.21 -8.20 -1.12
CA THR A 38 -10.79 -7.45 -2.30
C THR A 38 -11.04 -5.95 -2.11
N VAL A 39 -10.49 -5.12 -3.00
CA VAL A 39 -10.72 -3.67 -3.00
C VAL A 39 -12.20 -3.36 -3.25
N GLY A 40 -12.84 -4.06 -4.19
CA GLY A 40 -14.25 -3.87 -4.54
C GLY A 40 -15.24 -4.22 -3.43
N GLU A 41 -14.86 -5.09 -2.49
CA GLU A 41 -15.68 -5.40 -1.31
C GLU A 41 -15.66 -4.29 -0.25
N MET A 42 -14.68 -3.36 -0.30
CA MET A 42 -14.52 -2.30 0.69
C MET A 42 -14.77 -0.89 0.18
N LEU A 43 -14.47 -0.60 -1.09
CA LEU A 43 -14.75 0.70 -1.68
C LEU A 43 -16.15 0.70 -2.30
N LEU A 44 -16.92 1.76 -2.03
CA LEU A 44 -18.28 1.94 -2.56
C LEU A 44 -18.31 2.61 -3.94
N GLU A 45 -17.14 2.74 -4.58
CA GLU A 45 -17.01 3.38 -5.89
C GLU A 45 -17.11 2.38 -7.04
N ASP A 46 -17.46 2.89 -8.22
CA ASP A 46 -17.46 2.09 -9.45
C ASP A 46 -16.02 1.91 -9.92
N LEU A 47 -15.39 0.81 -9.48
CA LEU A 47 -14.00 0.50 -9.76
C LEU A 47 -13.88 -0.35 -11.03
N PRO A 48 -12.84 -0.12 -11.85
CA PRO A 48 -12.49 -1.04 -12.93
C PRO A 48 -12.29 -2.46 -12.40
N GLU A 49 -12.74 -3.48 -13.13
CA GLU A 49 -12.74 -4.89 -12.68
C GLU A 49 -11.35 -5.34 -12.19
N ARG A 50 -10.29 -4.96 -12.91
CA ARG A 50 -8.91 -5.27 -12.53
C ARG A 50 -8.46 -4.68 -11.20
N ILE A 51 -9.04 -3.56 -10.77
CA ILE A 51 -8.75 -2.91 -9.48
C ILE A 51 -9.66 -3.52 -8.41
N SER A 52 -10.95 -3.73 -8.73
CA SER A 52 -11.93 -4.25 -7.79
C SER A 52 -11.56 -5.66 -7.30
N GLU A 53 -10.98 -6.49 -8.17
CA GLU A 53 -10.53 -7.85 -7.87
C GLU A 53 -9.19 -7.94 -7.09
N GLN A 54 -8.47 -6.83 -6.92
CA GLN A 54 -7.19 -6.86 -6.19
C GLN A 54 -7.40 -7.18 -4.71
N ASP A 55 -6.48 -7.94 -4.13
CA ASP A 55 -6.46 -8.21 -2.69
C ASP A 55 -6.20 -6.93 -1.88
N LEU A 56 -6.95 -6.76 -0.80
CA LEU A 56 -6.78 -5.66 0.14
C LEU A 56 -5.87 -6.06 1.31
N TRP A 57 -4.91 -5.20 1.63
CA TRP A 57 -3.89 -5.40 2.65
C TRP A 57 -4.00 -4.38 3.78
N VAL A 58 -3.65 -4.77 5.00
CA VAL A 58 -3.55 -3.84 6.13
C VAL A 58 -2.19 -3.14 6.06
N GLY A 59 -2.16 -1.87 5.64
CA GLY A 59 -0.92 -1.11 5.45
C GLY A 59 -0.17 -0.72 6.73
N GLY A 60 -0.88 -0.49 7.85
CA GLY A 60 -0.26 -0.08 9.10
C GLY A 60 -1.27 0.36 10.16
N PRO A 61 -0.83 0.68 11.40
CA PRO A 61 -1.73 1.04 12.49
C PRO A 61 -2.12 2.53 12.51
N VAL A 62 -1.44 3.37 11.71
CA VAL A 62 -1.50 4.84 11.87
C VAL A 62 -2.81 5.43 11.33
N GLN A 63 -3.19 5.09 10.10
CA GLN A 63 -4.43 5.59 9.47
C GLN A 63 -5.12 4.44 8.73
N PRO A 64 -5.93 3.61 9.42
CA PRO A 64 -6.54 2.41 8.83
C PRO A 64 -7.49 2.67 7.66
N ALA A 65 -8.04 3.88 7.55
CA ALA A 65 -8.95 4.29 6.48
C ALA A 65 -8.25 4.98 5.29
N ALA A 66 -6.93 5.22 5.38
CA ALA A 66 -6.19 5.82 4.28
C ALA A 66 -5.92 4.77 3.19
N LEU A 67 -6.23 5.13 1.95
CA LEU A 67 -5.88 4.32 0.78
C LEU A 67 -4.40 4.57 0.42
N SER A 68 -3.68 3.49 0.16
CA SER A 68 -2.34 3.54 -0.41
C SER A 68 -2.19 2.34 -1.32
N TYR A 69 -1.58 2.53 -2.49
CA TYR A 69 -1.32 1.45 -3.41
C TYR A 69 0.09 1.59 -3.98
N LEU A 70 0.67 0.42 -4.26
CA LEU A 70 1.93 0.30 -4.96
C LEU A 70 1.62 -0.18 -6.38
N HIS A 71 2.25 0.43 -7.37
CA HIS A 71 2.22 -0.09 -8.73
C HIS A 71 3.64 -0.10 -9.32
N SER A 72 3.85 -1.02 -10.24
CA SER A 72 5.10 -1.20 -10.93
C SER A 72 4.88 -1.34 -12.42
N ASP A 73 5.81 -0.81 -13.20
CA ASP A 73 5.86 -0.94 -14.65
C ASP A 73 7.33 -1.07 -15.07
N ASP A 74 7.60 -1.80 -16.16
CA ASP A 74 8.94 -1.96 -16.73
C ASP A 74 9.60 -0.60 -17.04
N PHE A 75 8.79 0.40 -17.41
CA PHE A 75 9.24 1.77 -17.64
C PHE A 75 8.37 2.78 -16.89
N LEU A 76 8.72 3.04 -15.62
CA LEU A 76 8.05 4.03 -14.78
C LEU A 76 8.97 5.22 -14.45
N PRO A 77 9.12 6.20 -15.38
CA PRO A 77 9.85 7.41 -15.08
C PRO A 77 9.15 8.19 -13.96
N GLY A 78 9.89 8.52 -12.90
CA GLY A 78 9.32 9.21 -11.72
C GLY A 78 8.82 8.28 -10.61
N ALA A 79 9.14 6.98 -10.66
CA ALA A 79 8.96 6.06 -9.53
C ALA A 79 9.54 6.66 -8.23
N ASN A 80 8.77 6.60 -7.14
CA ASN A 80 9.07 7.33 -5.90
C ASN A 80 9.47 6.44 -4.70
N VAL A 81 9.52 5.11 -4.87
CA VAL A 81 9.99 4.18 -3.84
C VAL A 81 11.37 3.60 -4.21
N PHE A 82 11.46 2.93 -5.36
CA PHE A 82 12.70 2.50 -5.99
C PHE A 82 12.44 2.34 -7.51
N PRO A 83 13.45 2.09 -8.36
CA PRO A 83 13.22 1.98 -9.80
C PRO A 83 12.07 1.03 -10.12
N ASN A 84 11.13 1.47 -10.95
CA ASN A 84 9.96 0.71 -11.38
C ASN A 84 8.92 0.44 -10.29
N LEU A 85 9.00 1.08 -9.12
CA LEU A 85 7.96 0.99 -8.08
C LEU A 85 7.55 2.37 -7.58
N SER A 86 6.26 2.66 -7.67
CA SER A 86 5.68 3.91 -7.18
C SER A 86 4.57 3.66 -6.16
N LEU A 87 4.51 4.54 -5.18
CA LEU A 87 3.47 4.64 -4.15
C LEU A 87 2.58 5.84 -4.46
N ASN A 88 1.26 5.63 -4.39
CA ASN A 88 0.29 6.71 -4.48
C ASN A 88 -0.87 6.47 -3.50
N HIS A 89 -1.64 7.52 -3.21
CA HIS A 89 -2.71 7.58 -2.22
C HIS A 89 -4.03 8.14 -2.81
N SER A 90 -3.99 8.63 -4.05
CA SER A 90 -5.13 9.20 -4.75
C SER A 90 -5.99 8.10 -5.38
N LEU A 91 -7.27 8.06 -5.02
CA LEU A 91 -8.23 7.15 -5.65
C LEU A 91 -8.46 7.52 -7.12
N GLU A 92 -8.47 8.81 -7.45
CA GLU A 92 -8.58 9.30 -8.84
C GLU A 92 -7.44 8.73 -9.70
N ASP A 93 -6.19 8.85 -9.25
CA ASP A 93 -5.04 8.31 -9.97
C ASP A 93 -5.09 6.77 -10.09
N LEU A 94 -5.70 6.09 -9.10
CA LEU A 94 -5.86 4.64 -9.13
C LEU A 94 -6.87 4.21 -10.21
N LEU A 95 -7.96 4.97 -10.36
CA LEU A 95 -8.96 4.75 -11.39
C LEU A 95 -8.37 4.98 -12.78
N ASP A 96 -7.65 6.09 -12.97
CA ASP A 96 -6.94 6.40 -14.23
C ASP A 96 -5.93 5.32 -14.60
N LEU A 97 -5.17 4.82 -13.62
CA LEU A 97 -4.26 3.70 -13.81
C LEU A 97 -5.01 2.44 -14.24
N GLY A 98 -6.18 2.20 -13.64
CA GLY A 98 -7.12 1.11 -13.93
C GLY A 98 -7.60 1.06 -15.38
N GLU A 99 -7.79 2.23 -16.00
CA GLU A 99 -8.28 2.36 -17.38
C GLU A 99 -7.16 2.32 -18.44
N SER A 100 -5.91 2.54 -18.04
CA SER A 100 -4.80 2.77 -18.98
C SER A 100 -4.19 1.52 -19.65
N PHE A 101 -4.73 0.32 -19.41
CA PHE A 101 -4.21 -0.95 -19.96
C PHE A 101 -5.33 -1.90 -20.39
#